data_AF-A4NZC3-F1
#
_entry.id   AF-A4NZC3-F1
#
_cell.length_a   1.000
_cell.length_b   1.000
_cell.length_c   1.000
_cell.angle_alpha   90.00
_cell.angle_beta   90.00
_cell.angle_gamma   90.00
#
_symmetry.space_group_name_H-M   'P 1'
#
loop_
_entity.id
_entity.type
_entity.pdbx_description
1 polymer ?
#
loop_
_entity_poly.entity_id
_entity_poly.type
_entity_poly.pdbx_seq_one_letter_code
_entity_poly.pdbx_strand_id
1 'polypeptide(L)'
;MLSKQIISISESRLNAYLFCFYQNDKAKQKEAIAVYTALQHRIGIYFSLIQEIEVALRNEISELLRNIAPNNDLYKFFHYLARDNSAPLTAESKRQLQNAINECSKRKYNENDIISHITFGFWVNLFDYDPKRNQHVVYWQKVLKPIFNHRFSNFKELYNTLKQVMRFRNRLYHQEVVWNKRIAKKPGHALDNLEKPIKI
;
A
#
# COMPACT_ATOMS: atom_id res chain seq x y z
N MET A 1 6.38 -4.51 -32.54
CA MET A 1 6.54 -3.32 -31.69
C MET A 1 6.79 -3.68 -30.22
N LEU A 2 6.00 -4.57 -29.62
CA LEU A 2 6.19 -5.09 -28.25
C LEU A 2 7.54 -5.79 -28.02
N SER A 3 8.05 -6.56 -28.98
CA SER A 3 9.36 -7.25 -28.86
C SER A 3 10.56 -6.30 -28.77
N LYS A 4 10.49 -5.13 -29.43
CA LYS A 4 11.56 -4.12 -29.36
C LYS A 4 11.60 -3.41 -28.00
N GLN A 5 10.44 -3.22 -27.35
CA GLN A 5 10.36 -2.60 -26.02
C GLN A 5 10.98 -3.49 -24.93
N ILE A 6 10.89 -4.81 -25.07
CA ILE A 6 11.46 -5.78 -24.13
C ILE A 6 13.01 -5.70 -24.12
N ILE A 7 13.63 -5.42 -25.26
CA ILE A 7 15.09 -5.23 -25.38
C ILE A 7 15.53 -3.93 -24.70
N SER A 8 14.61 -2.97 -24.51
CA SER A 8 14.88 -1.69 -23.84
C SER A 8 14.75 -1.74 -22.31
N ILE A 9 14.47 -2.91 -21.70
CA ILE A 9 14.52 -3.05 -20.24
C ILE A 9 15.97 -2.85 -19.80
N SER A 10 16.20 -1.85 -18.95
CA SER A 10 17.55 -1.45 -18.57
C SER A 10 18.31 -2.58 -17.85
N GLU A 11 19.62 -2.65 -18.07
CA GLU A 11 20.51 -3.63 -17.41
C GLU A 11 20.38 -3.55 -15.88
N SER A 12 20.22 -2.33 -15.34
CA SER A 12 19.97 -2.09 -13.91
C SER A 12 18.72 -2.84 -13.37
N ARG A 13 17.64 -2.91 -14.16
CA ARG A 13 16.43 -3.66 -13.77
C ARG A 13 16.63 -5.17 -13.84
N LEU A 14 17.46 -5.65 -14.77
CA LEU A 14 17.76 -7.08 -14.96
C LEU A 14 18.85 -7.59 -14.00
N ASN A 15 19.70 -6.71 -13.46
CA ASN A 15 20.81 -7.07 -12.57
C ASN A 15 20.38 -7.96 -11.41
N ALA A 16 19.22 -7.70 -10.80
CA ALA A 16 18.74 -8.53 -9.70
C ALA A 16 18.42 -9.97 -10.13
N TYR A 17 17.95 -10.17 -11.37
CA TYR A 17 17.61 -11.47 -11.92
C TYR A 17 18.85 -12.22 -12.38
N LEU A 18 19.78 -11.52 -13.04
CA LEU A 18 21.10 -12.05 -13.41
C LEU A 18 21.88 -12.48 -12.17
N PHE A 19 21.90 -11.66 -11.13
CA PHE A 19 22.55 -11.97 -9.87
C PHE A 19 21.92 -13.19 -9.19
N CYS A 20 20.59 -13.20 -9.01
CA CYS A 20 19.93 -14.24 -8.22
C CYS A 20 19.86 -15.60 -8.93
N PHE A 21 19.69 -15.63 -10.26
CA PHE A 21 19.41 -16.86 -11.00
C PHE A 21 20.54 -17.32 -11.92
N TYR A 22 21.44 -16.42 -12.30
CA TYR A 22 22.44 -16.69 -13.33
C TYR A 22 23.85 -16.24 -12.94
N GLN A 23 24.12 -15.95 -11.66
CA GLN A 23 25.46 -15.58 -11.15
C GLN A 23 26.12 -14.41 -11.92
N ASN A 24 25.31 -13.45 -12.40
CA ASN A 24 25.73 -12.33 -13.25
C ASN A 24 26.23 -12.71 -14.66
N ASP A 25 25.91 -13.91 -15.15
CA ASP A 25 26.21 -14.30 -16.54
C ASP A 25 25.40 -13.46 -17.54
N LYS A 26 26.08 -12.54 -18.24
CA LYS A 26 25.46 -11.66 -19.25
C LYS A 26 24.94 -12.42 -20.48
N ALA A 27 25.46 -13.62 -20.77
CA ALA A 27 24.91 -14.44 -21.86
C ALA A 27 23.47 -14.88 -21.58
N LYS A 28 23.06 -14.89 -20.30
CA LYS A 28 21.70 -15.23 -19.83
C LYS A 28 20.73 -14.06 -19.79
N GLN A 29 21.05 -12.94 -20.44
CA GLN A 29 20.21 -11.75 -20.44
C GLN A 29 18.82 -12.01 -21.04
N LYS A 30 18.71 -12.82 -22.10
CA LYS A 30 17.41 -13.18 -22.71
C LYS A 30 16.54 -13.99 -21.74
N GLU A 31 17.13 -14.93 -21.02
CA GLU A 31 16.45 -15.73 -20.00
C GLU A 31 16.08 -14.87 -18.79
N ALA A 32 16.92 -13.92 -18.38
CA ALA A 32 16.61 -12.97 -17.32
C ALA A 32 15.42 -12.06 -17.69
N ILE A 33 15.36 -11.61 -18.94
CA ILE A 33 14.21 -10.87 -19.49
C ILE A 33 12.94 -11.74 -19.44
N ALA A 34 13.01 -13.00 -19.87
CA ALA A 34 11.86 -13.90 -19.83
C ALA A 34 11.34 -14.10 -18.40
N VAL A 35 12.25 -14.30 -17.42
CA VAL A 35 11.90 -14.43 -16.00
C VAL A 35 11.31 -13.12 -15.46
N TYR A 36 11.90 -11.97 -15.79
CA TYR A 36 11.37 -10.65 -15.44
C TYR A 36 9.94 -10.49 -15.93
N THR A 37 9.69 -10.67 -17.23
CA THR A 37 8.37 -10.48 -17.83
C THR A 37 7.33 -11.46 -17.26
N ALA A 38 7.71 -12.74 -17.10
CA ALA A 38 6.82 -13.74 -16.51
C ALA A 38 6.42 -13.38 -15.07
N LEU A 39 7.37 -12.94 -14.25
CA LEU A 39 7.10 -12.52 -12.87
C LEU A 39 6.27 -11.23 -12.83
N GLN A 40 6.54 -10.26 -13.71
CA GLN A 40 5.72 -9.04 -13.81
C GLN A 40 4.27 -9.35 -14.18
N HIS A 41 4.03 -10.24 -15.15
CA HIS A 41 2.66 -10.63 -15.51
C HIS A 41 1.93 -11.31 -14.36
N ARG A 42 2.63 -12.19 -13.63
CA ARG A 42 2.03 -12.93 -12.50
C ARG A 42 1.73 -12.01 -11.31
N ILE A 43 2.64 -11.08 -11.04
CA ILE A 43 2.44 -10.00 -10.06
C ILE A 43 1.27 -9.10 -10.49
N GLY A 44 1.11 -8.89 -11.79
CA GLY A 44 0.04 -8.13 -12.43
C GLY A 44 -1.36 -8.45 -11.88
N ILE A 45 -1.61 -9.73 -11.61
CA ILE A 45 -2.88 -10.25 -11.11
C ILE A 45 -3.26 -9.64 -9.76
N TYR A 46 -2.29 -9.32 -8.92
CA TYR A 46 -2.53 -8.78 -7.58
C TYR A 46 -2.92 -7.29 -7.59
N PHE A 47 -2.69 -6.55 -8.68
CA PHE A 47 -3.01 -5.11 -8.69
C PHE A 47 -4.49 -4.86 -8.50
N SER A 48 -5.36 -5.58 -9.23
CA SER A 48 -6.81 -5.42 -9.09
C SER A 48 -7.28 -5.76 -7.69
N LEU A 49 -6.81 -6.87 -7.13
CA LEU A 49 -7.16 -7.30 -5.78
C LEU A 49 -6.72 -6.28 -4.71
N ILE A 50 -5.48 -5.78 -4.80
CA ILE A 50 -4.98 -4.76 -3.87
C ILE A 50 -5.81 -3.49 -4.01
N GLN A 51 -6.11 -3.06 -5.23
CA GLN A 51 -6.92 -1.86 -5.48
C GLN A 51 -8.32 -1.99 -4.84
N GLU A 52 -8.96 -3.15 -4.97
CA GLU A 52 -10.25 -3.44 -4.33
C GLU A 52 -10.15 -3.36 -2.80
N ILE A 53 -9.10 -3.96 -2.21
CA ILE A 53 -8.84 -3.87 -0.77
C ILE A 53 -8.61 -2.42 -0.33
N GLU A 54 -7.84 -1.64 -1.09
CA GLU A 54 -7.59 -0.23 -0.79
C GLU A 54 -8.90 0.56 -0.80
N VAL A 55 -9.72 0.41 -1.84
CA VAL A 55 -11.00 1.13 -1.97
C VAL A 55 -11.96 0.74 -0.85
N ALA A 56 -12.12 -0.56 -0.58
CA ALA A 56 -12.99 -1.04 0.49
C ALA A 56 -12.56 -0.49 1.86
N LEU A 57 -11.26 -0.52 2.17
CA LEU A 57 -10.74 0.01 3.43
C LEU A 57 -11.00 1.52 3.55
N ARG A 58 -10.73 2.28 2.48
CA ARG A 58 -10.93 3.74 2.47
C ARG A 58 -12.39 4.10 2.71
N ASN A 59 -13.31 3.41 2.03
CA ASN A 59 -14.73 3.68 2.14
C ASN A 59 -15.24 3.38 3.56
N GLU A 60 -14.88 2.21 4.11
CA GLU A 60 -15.26 1.82 5.47
C GLU A 60 -14.74 2.79 6.53
N ILE A 61 -13.46 3.16 6.47
CA ILE A 61 -12.91 4.15 7.40
C ILE A 61 -13.62 5.49 7.23
N SER A 62 -13.84 5.94 6.00
CA SER A 62 -14.47 7.24 5.72
C SER A 62 -15.87 7.33 6.30
N GLU A 63 -16.65 6.25 6.24
CA GLU A 63 -17.97 6.20 6.88
C GLU A 63 -17.89 6.21 8.41
N LEU A 64 -16.92 5.52 9.01
CA LEU A 64 -16.65 5.63 10.45
C LEU A 64 -16.25 7.05 10.86
N LEU A 65 -15.43 7.73 10.05
CA LEU A 65 -15.04 9.12 10.28
C LEU A 65 -16.24 10.06 10.11
N ARG A 66 -17.13 9.80 9.15
CA ARG A 66 -18.35 10.58 8.92
C ARG A 66 -19.24 10.54 10.15
N ASN A 67 -19.39 9.38 10.79
CA ASN A 67 -20.25 9.21 11.98
C ASN A 67 -19.76 9.95 13.23
N ILE A 68 -18.46 10.26 13.32
CA ILE A 68 -17.88 11.03 14.43
C ILE A 68 -17.67 12.51 14.08
N ALA A 69 -17.79 12.86 12.80
CA ALA A 69 -17.63 14.22 12.32
C ALA A 69 -18.81 15.09 12.80
N PRO A 70 -18.56 16.33 13.25
CA PRO A 70 -19.64 17.26 13.55
C PRO A 70 -20.58 17.43 12.35
N ASN A 71 -21.89 17.25 12.57
CA ASN A 71 -22.92 17.29 11.54
C ASN A 71 -22.73 16.29 10.37
N ASN A 72 -21.98 15.21 10.59
CA ASN A 72 -21.60 14.25 9.53
C ASN A 72 -20.85 14.89 8.34
N ASP A 73 -20.26 16.07 8.56
CA ASP A 73 -19.54 16.83 7.54
C ASP A 73 -18.08 16.37 7.47
N LEU A 74 -17.87 15.29 6.72
CA LEU A 74 -16.55 14.69 6.55
C LEU A 74 -15.56 15.64 5.88
N TYR A 75 -16.02 16.51 4.97
CA TYR A 75 -15.19 17.52 4.32
C TYR A 75 -14.55 18.47 5.35
N LYS A 76 -15.38 19.10 6.19
CA LYS A 76 -14.86 19.98 7.26
C LYS A 76 -14.02 19.21 8.27
N PHE A 77 -14.38 17.97 8.55
CA PHE A 77 -13.61 17.12 9.47
C PHE A 77 -12.20 16.84 8.93
N PHE A 78 -12.02 16.53 7.64
CA PHE A 78 -10.68 16.41 7.05
C PHE A 78 -9.88 17.71 7.13
N HIS A 79 -10.52 18.86 6.93
CA HIS A 79 -9.85 20.15 7.10
C HIS A 79 -9.43 20.43 8.55
N TYR A 80 -10.27 20.06 9.52
CA TYR A 80 -9.92 20.11 10.94
C TYR A 80 -8.70 19.21 11.22
N LEU A 81 -8.76 17.94 10.80
CA LEU A 81 -7.68 16.98 10.99
C LEU A 81 -6.36 17.46 10.37
N ALA A 82 -6.41 18.12 9.21
CA ALA A 82 -5.23 18.60 8.49
C ALA A 82 -4.60 19.87 9.09
N ARG A 83 -5.40 20.73 9.73
CA ARG A 83 -4.96 22.08 10.13
C ARG A 83 -4.83 22.26 11.64
N ASP A 84 -5.68 21.64 12.43
CA ASP A 84 -5.73 21.83 13.87
C ASP A 84 -4.61 21.06 14.60
N ASN A 85 -3.95 21.69 15.57
CA ASN A 85 -2.87 21.05 16.34
C ASN A 85 -3.38 20.09 17.42
N SER A 86 -4.63 20.24 17.84
CA SER A 86 -5.33 19.34 18.75
C SER A 86 -5.90 18.10 18.04
N ALA A 87 -5.90 18.09 16.70
CA ALA A 87 -6.40 16.97 15.93
C ALA A 87 -5.65 15.68 16.30
N PRO A 88 -6.34 14.53 16.38
CA PRO A 88 -5.76 13.26 16.79
C PRO A 88 -4.90 12.64 15.68
N LEU A 89 -4.01 13.38 15.03
CA LEU A 89 -3.10 12.89 14.00
C LEU A 89 -1.65 13.14 14.36
N THR A 90 -0.78 12.21 13.95
CA THR A 90 0.67 12.46 13.98
C THR A 90 1.05 13.57 12.99
N ALA A 91 2.19 14.22 13.20
CA ALA A 91 2.70 15.24 12.29
C ALA A 91 2.85 14.72 10.85
N GLU A 92 3.28 13.47 10.68
CA GLU A 92 3.40 12.84 9.36
C GLU A 92 2.04 12.60 8.71
N SER A 93 1.08 12.04 9.44
CA SER A 93 -0.29 11.84 8.94
C SER A 93 -0.94 13.18 8.55
N LYS A 94 -0.75 14.22 9.37
CA LYS A 94 -1.24 15.57 9.09
C LYS A 94 -0.63 16.14 7.81
N ARG A 95 0.68 15.98 7.61
CA ARG A 95 1.37 16.39 6.37
C ARG A 95 0.83 15.67 5.14
N GLN A 96 0.60 14.36 5.23
CA GLN A 96 0.04 13.56 4.13
C GLN A 96 -1.37 14.02 3.75
N LEU A 97 -2.22 14.27 4.75
CA LEU A 97 -3.57 14.78 4.54
C LEU A 97 -3.56 16.20 3.95
N GLN A 98 -2.70 17.08 4.45
CA GLN A 98 -2.55 18.44 3.93
C GLN A 98 -2.09 18.43 2.46
N ASN A 99 -1.15 17.56 2.10
CA ASN A 99 -0.72 17.39 0.70
C ASN A 99 -1.87 16.92 -0.19
N ALA A 100 -2.66 15.93 0.26
CA ALA A 100 -3.83 15.46 -0.49
C ALA A 100 -4.86 16.58 -0.73
N ILE A 101 -5.14 17.39 0.29
CA ILE A 101 -6.03 18.55 0.19
C ILE A 101 -5.47 19.61 -0.77
N ASN A 102 -4.17 19.90 -0.69
CA ASN A 102 -3.52 20.88 -1.56
C ASN A 102 -3.60 20.46 -3.04
N GLU A 103 -3.40 19.19 -3.35
CA GLU A 103 -3.56 18.66 -4.70
C GLU A 103 -5.01 18.81 -5.21
N CYS A 104 -6.00 18.58 -4.34
CA CYS A 104 -7.41 18.75 -4.70
C CYS A 104 -7.81 20.23 -4.91
N SER A 105 -7.20 21.16 -4.17
CA SER A 105 -7.57 22.59 -4.17
C SER A 105 -7.35 23.33 -5.48
N LYS A 106 -6.69 22.71 -6.47
CA LYS A 106 -6.52 23.24 -7.83
C LYS A 106 -7.84 23.35 -8.60
N ARG A 107 -8.92 22.72 -8.11
CA ARG A 107 -10.27 22.74 -8.67
C ARG A 107 -11.32 22.72 -7.55
N LYS A 108 -12.60 22.84 -7.88
CA LYS A 108 -13.67 22.53 -6.92
C LYS A 108 -13.62 21.02 -6.59
N TYR A 109 -13.58 20.68 -5.30
CA TYR A 109 -13.42 19.31 -4.81
C TYR A 109 -14.35 19.05 -3.62
N ASN A 110 -14.61 17.78 -3.34
CA ASN A 110 -15.41 17.32 -2.20
C ASN A 110 -14.63 16.31 -1.33
N GLU A 111 -15.27 15.70 -0.34
CA GLU A 111 -14.61 14.72 0.53
C GLU A 111 -14.11 13.47 -0.21
N ASN A 112 -14.80 13.04 -1.29
CA ASN A 112 -14.40 11.87 -2.08
C ASN A 112 -13.12 12.14 -2.88
N ASP A 113 -12.96 13.38 -3.38
CA ASP A 113 -11.70 13.80 -3.98
C ASP A 113 -10.56 13.69 -2.96
N ILE A 114 -10.75 14.16 -1.72
CA ILE A 114 -9.74 14.04 -0.65
C ILE A 114 -9.42 12.56 -0.38
N ILE A 115 -10.44 11.71 -0.18
CA ILE A 115 -10.29 10.27 0.10
C ILE A 115 -9.46 9.56 -0.98
N SER A 116 -9.68 9.91 -2.26
CA SER A 116 -8.95 9.31 -3.38
C SER A 116 -7.47 9.71 -3.42
N HIS A 117 -7.13 10.94 -2.99
CA HIS A 117 -5.76 11.46 -2.97
C HIS A 117 -4.96 11.07 -1.72
N ILE A 118 -5.62 10.68 -0.64
CA ILE A 118 -4.94 10.15 0.54
C ILE A 118 -4.30 8.79 0.21
N THR A 119 -3.01 8.65 0.56
CA THR A 119 -2.28 7.40 0.30
C THR A 119 -2.79 6.23 1.15
N PHE A 120 -2.65 5.01 0.65
CA PHE A 120 -2.99 3.82 1.44
C PHE A 120 -2.25 3.75 2.78
N GLY A 121 -0.99 4.18 2.80
CA GLY A 121 -0.18 4.21 4.02
C GLY A 121 -0.75 5.09 5.13
N PHE A 122 -1.39 6.22 4.78
CA PHE A 122 -2.07 7.07 5.76
C PHE A 122 -3.16 6.27 6.49
N TRP A 123 -4.05 5.61 5.74
CA TRP A 123 -5.17 4.85 6.28
C TRP A 123 -4.69 3.70 7.17
N VAL A 124 -3.67 2.97 6.74
CA VAL A 124 -3.07 1.88 7.54
C VAL A 124 -2.43 2.41 8.82
N ASN A 125 -1.80 3.59 8.79
CA ASN A 125 -1.14 4.15 9.97
C ASN A 125 -2.13 4.62 11.05
N LEU A 126 -3.41 4.87 10.72
CA LEU A 126 -4.44 5.12 11.74
C LEU A 126 -4.63 3.92 12.69
N PHE A 127 -4.36 2.70 12.20
CA PHE A 127 -4.40 1.47 12.98
C PHE A 127 -3.11 1.17 13.74
N ASP A 128 -2.10 2.04 13.70
CA ASP A 128 -0.86 1.77 14.44
C ASP A 128 -1.18 1.73 15.94
N TYR A 129 -0.99 0.56 16.54
CA TYR A 129 -1.32 0.27 17.93
C TYR A 129 -0.17 0.58 18.89
N ASP A 130 0.99 1.00 18.39
CA ASP A 130 2.14 1.35 19.22
C ASP A 130 2.06 2.82 19.67
N PRO A 131 1.87 3.09 20.97
CA PRO A 131 1.76 4.46 21.50
C PRO A 131 2.98 5.34 21.21
N LYS A 132 4.17 4.75 21.01
CA LYS A 132 5.38 5.50 20.68
C LYS A 132 5.35 6.06 19.25
N ARG A 133 4.67 5.36 18.33
CA ARG A 133 4.54 5.78 16.93
C ARG A 133 3.25 6.56 16.69
N ASN A 134 2.21 6.27 17.46
CA ASN A 134 0.90 6.91 17.37
C ASN A 134 0.42 7.30 18.77
N GLN A 135 0.63 8.55 19.16
CA GLN A 135 0.18 9.07 20.45
C GLN A 135 -1.36 9.09 20.60
N HIS A 136 -2.11 8.89 19.51
CA HIS A 136 -3.57 8.92 19.48
C HIS A 136 -4.20 7.52 19.33
N VAL A 137 -3.46 6.45 19.67
CA VAL A 137 -3.92 5.05 19.57
C VAL A 137 -5.30 4.84 20.19
N VAL A 138 -5.53 5.35 21.41
CA VAL A 138 -6.79 5.14 22.15
C VAL A 138 -7.98 5.73 21.39
N TYR A 139 -7.80 6.91 20.81
CA TYR A 139 -8.82 7.57 20.00
C TYR A 139 -9.16 6.73 18.77
N TRP A 140 -8.14 6.36 17.99
CA TRP A 140 -8.35 5.63 16.74
C TRP A 140 -8.87 4.22 16.95
N GLN A 141 -8.41 3.51 17.98
CA GLN A 141 -8.96 2.20 18.32
C GLN A 141 -10.45 2.28 18.66
N LYS A 142 -10.89 3.33 19.36
CA LYS A 142 -12.31 3.53 19.68
C LYS A 142 -13.13 3.80 18.41
N VAL A 143 -12.67 4.71 17.55
CA VAL A 143 -13.37 5.10 16.31
C VAL A 143 -13.43 3.95 15.31
N LEU A 144 -12.32 3.20 15.17
CA LEU A 144 -12.17 2.17 14.14
C LEU A 144 -12.57 0.77 14.63
N LYS A 145 -12.96 0.60 15.90
CA LYS A 145 -13.43 -0.68 16.46
C LYS A 145 -14.55 -1.34 15.62
N PRO A 146 -15.54 -0.61 15.06
CA PRO A 146 -16.62 -1.20 14.29
C PRO A 146 -16.24 -1.62 12.86
N ILE A 147 -14.99 -1.40 12.43
CA ILE A 147 -14.61 -1.60 11.04
C ILE A 147 -14.94 -3.00 10.54
N PHE A 148 -15.46 -3.08 9.31
CA PHE A 148 -15.88 -4.33 8.69
C PHE A 148 -16.89 -5.12 9.54
N ASN A 149 -17.78 -4.45 10.28
CA ASN A 149 -18.76 -5.09 11.18
C ASN A 149 -18.11 -6.03 12.20
N HIS A 150 -16.99 -5.62 12.81
CA HIS A 150 -16.25 -6.41 13.78
C HIS A 150 -15.73 -7.76 13.25
N ARG A 151 -15.58 -7.91 11.92
CA ARG A 151 -15.01 -9.12 11.29
C ARG A 151 -13.60 -9.46 11.80
N PHE A 152 -12.87 -8.48 12.32
CA PHE A 152 -11.57 -8.68 12.92
C PHE A 152 -11.67 -8.58 14.44
N SER A 153 -11.33 -9.67 15.12
CA SER A 153 -11.36 -9.77 16.59
C SER A 153 -10.18 -9.04 17.25
N ASN A 154 -9.08 -8.85 16.54
CA ASN A 154 -7.85 -8.26 17.08
C ASN A 154 -7.33 -7.09 16.22
N PHE A 155 -7.33 -5.89 16.78
CA PHE A 155 -6.84 -4.67 16.13
C PHE A 155 -5.35 -4.77 15.72
N LYS A 156 -4.53 -5.46 16.53
CA LYS A 156 -3.11 -5.69 16.25
C LYS A 156 -2.92 -6.58 15.04
N GLU A 157 -3.73 -7.64 14.92
CA GLU A 157 -3.70 -8.54 13.78
C GLU A 157 -4.13 -7.81 12.51
N LEU A 158 -5.25 -7.09 12.56
CA LEU A 158 -5.71 -6.25 11.46
C LEU A 158 -4.62 -5.27 10.99
N TYR A 159 -3.99 -4.52 11.90
CA TYR A 159 -2.89 -3.63 11.54
C TYR A 159 -1.73 -4.39 10.88
N ASN A 160 -1.32 -5.53 11.45
CA ASN A 160 -0.21 -6.31 10.89
C ASN A 160 -0.53 -6.84 9.49
N THR A 161 -1.75 -7.32 9.26
CA THR A 161 -2.21 -7.77 7.94
C THR A 161 -2.25 -6.60 6.95
N LEU A 162 -2.82 -5.46 7.33
CA LEU A 162 -2.82 -4.24 6.50
C LEU A 162 -1.39 -3.74 6.19
N LYS A 163 -0.45 -3.84 7.14
CA LYS A 163 0.96 -3.51 6.91
C LYS A 163 1.63 -4.48 5.94
N GLN A 164 1.27 -5.77 5.97
CA GLN A 164 1.76 -6.73 4.97
C GLN A 164 1.24 -6.38 3.58
N VAL A 165 -0.05 -6.10 3.44
CA VAL A 165 -0.66 -5.65 2.17
C VAL A 165 0.03 -4.37 1.67
N MET A 166 0.23 -3.37 2.54
CA MET A 166 0.90 -2.12 2.19
C MET A 166 2.34 -2.34 1.70
N ARG A 167 3.12 -3.20 2.39
CA ARG A 167 4.49 -3.53 1.98
C ARG A 167 4.52 -4.29 0.66
N PHE A 168 3.62 -5.27 0.50
CA PHE A 168 3.50 -6.04 -0.74
C PHE A 168 3.16 -5.11 -1.91
N ARG A 169 2.13 -4.28 -1.74
CA ARG A 169 1.72 -3.22 -2.67
C ARG A 169 2.88 -2.32 -3.06
N ASN A 170 3.62 -1.76 -2.10
CA ASN A 170 4.76 -0.89 -2.41
C ASN A 170 5.82 -1.61 -3.27
N ARG A 171 6.12 -2.87 -2.96
CA ARG A 171 7.05 -3.68 -3.78
C ARG A 171 6.52 -3.89 -5.20
N LEU A 172 5.22 -4.15 -5.37
CA LEU A 172 4.61 -4.29 -6.69
C LEU A 172 4.73 -3.00 -7.51
N TYR A 173 4.36 -1.85 -6.94
CA TYR A 173 4.39 -0.56 -7.63
C TYR A 173 5.80 -0.10 -7.99
N HIS A 174 6.81 -0.40 -7.17
CA HIS A 174 8.20 -0.08 -7.48
C HIS A 174 8.89 -1.11 -8.39
N GLN A 175 8.16 -2.16 -8.81
CA GLN A 175 8.68 -3.32 -9.55
C GLN A 175 9.92 -3.91 -8.85
N GLU A 176 9.89 -3.89 -7.52
CA GLU A 176 10.93 -4.50 -6.72
C GLU A 176 10.80 -6.02 -6.76
N VAL A 177 11.92 -6.69 -6.57
CA VAL A 177 11.98 -8.13 -6.40
C VAL A 177 11.07 -8.54 -5.24
N VAL A 178 9.99 -9.26 -5.54
CA VAL A 178 8.99 -9.74 -4.56
C VAL A 178 9.41 -11.03 -3.83
N TRP A 179 10.39 -11.75 -4.35
CA TRP A 179 10.98 -12.93 -3.70
C TRP A 179 12.13 -12.56 -2.75
N ASN A 180 12.48 -13.49 -1.85
CA ASN A 180 13.65 -13.33 -1.00
C ASN A 180 14.92 -13.66 -1.81
N LYS A 181 15.75 -12.63 -2.05
CA LYS A 181 17.02 -12.74 -2.80
C LYS A 181 18.01 -13.76 -2.20
N ARG A 182 17.94 -14.04 -0.89
CA ARG A 182 18.81 -15.02 -0.22
C ARG A 182 18.38 -16.47 -0.47
N ILE A 183 17.10 -16.69 -0.77
CA ILE A 183 16.47 -18.02 -0.86
C ILE A 183 16.22 -18.42 -2.32
N ALA A 184 15.83 -17.46 -3.16
CA ALA A 184 15.50 -17.73 -4.55
C ALA A 184 16.75 -17.79 -5.43
N LYS A 185 17.30 -19.00 -5.58
CA LYS A 185 18.43 -19.31 -6.47
C LYS A 185 17.98 -19.82 -7.85
N LYS A 186 16.71 -20.17 -8.00
CA LYS A 186 16.09 -20.62 -9.25
C LYS A 186 14.78 -19.85 -9.48
N PRO A 187 14.36 -19.62 -10.74
CA PRO A 187 13.10 -18.95 -11.03
C PRO A 187 11.87 -19.61 -10.37
N GLY A 188 11.84 -20.94 -10.26
CA GLY A 188 10.79 -21.67 -9.55
C GLY A 188 10.64 -21.26 -8.08
N HIS A 189 11.74 -21.02 -7.35
CA HIS A 189 11.68 -20.57 -5.97
C HIS A 189 11.05 -19.17 -5.82
N ALA A 190 11.12 -18.34 -6.86
CA ALA A 190 10.45 -17.04 -6.86
C ALA A 190 8.93 -17.21 -6.96
N LEU A 191 8.46 -18.21 -7.72
CA LEU A 191 7.05 -18.57 -7.82
C LEU A 191 6.53 -19.16 -6.51
N ASP A 192 7.26 -20.09 -5.89
CA ASP A 192 6.86 -20.69 -4.61
C ASP A 192 6.70 -19.62 -3.51
N ASN A 193 7.52 -18.55 -3.56
CA ASN A 193 7.40 -17.44 -2.62
C ASN A 193 6.20 -16.51 -2.89
N LEU A 194 5.68 -16.49 -4.12
CA LEU A 194 4.44 -15.80 -4.46
C LEU A 194 3.21 -16.63 -4.07
N GLU A 195 3.33 -17.95 -4.11
CA GLU A 195 2.26 -18.89 -3.73
C GLU A 195 2.17 -19.12 -2.23
N LYS A 196 3.26 -18.87 -1.49
CA LYS A 196 3.19 -18.81 -0.03
C LYS A 196 2.11 -17.81 0.34
N PRO A 197 1.07 -18.23 1.08
CA PRO A 197 0.01 -17.33 1.46
C PRO A 197 0.68 -16.15 2.16
N ILE A 198 0.43 -14.94 1.63
CA ILE A 198 0.33 -13.78 2.50
C ILE A 198 -0.60 -14.29 3.59
N LYS A 199 -0.09 -14.49 4.81
CA LYS A 199 -0.91 -14.96 5.92
C LYS A 199 -1.89 -13.82 6.17
N ILE A 200 -3.04 -13.88 5.50
CA ILE A 200 -4.19 -13.01 5.67
C ILE A 200 -4.77 -13.32 7.05
#